data_AF-A0A971MAQ5-F1
#
_entry.id   AF-A0A971MAQ5-F1
#
_cell.length_a   1.000
_cell.length_b   1.000
_cell.length_c   1.000
_cell.angle_alpha   90.00
_cell.angle_beta   90.00
_cell.angle_gamma   90.00
#
_symmetry.space_group_name_H-M   'P 1'
#
loop_
_entity.id
_entity.type
_entity.pdbx_description
1 polymer ?
#
loop_
_entity_poly.entity_id
_entity_poly.type
_entity_poly.pdbx_seq_one_letter_code
_entity_poly.pdbx_strand_id
1 'polypeptide(L)'
;MDYYELKRYFRSLDRSYFFERNMKRFAHLDQPLPIGYGQTISQPSLVSEMTRLLAPKKESRVLEIGTGSGYQTALLAKMSANQYYSHPDKP
;
A
#
# COMPACT_ATOMS: atom_id res chain seq x y z
N MET A 1 -0.15 10.96 -12.32
CA MET A 1 0.93 9.98 -12.12
C MET A 1 1.23 9.26 -13.43
N ASP A 2 2.50 8.98 -13.70
CA ASP A 2 2.92 8.11 -14.80
C ASP A 2 2.69 6.64 -14.44
N TYR A 3 2.01 5.89 -15.32
CA TYR A 3 1.74 4.47 -15.12
C TYR A 3 3.04 3.64 -15.03
N TYR A 4 4.09 4.02 -15.77
CA TYR A 4 5.38 3.36 -15.69
C TYR A 4 6.08 3.62 -14.35
N GLU A 5 5.96 4.84 -13.81
CA GLU A 5 6.44 5.17 -12.46
C GLU A 5 5.76 4.30 -11.40
N LEU A 6 4.42 4.16 -11.45
CA LEU A 6 3.66 3.28 -10.57
C LEU A 6 4.16 1.84 -10.64
N LYS A 7 4.20 1.27 -11.85
CA LYS A 7 4.59 -0.12 -12.07
C LYS A 7 6.03 -0.38 -11.60
N ARG A 8 6.95 0.56 -11.85
CA ARG A 8 8.35 0.47 -11.41
C ARG A 8 8.44 0.47 -9.89
N TYR A 9 7.78 1.42 -9.23
CA TYR A 9 7.84 1.52 -7.77
C TYR A 9 7.18 0.32 -7.10
N PHE A 10 6.01 -0.09 -7.57
CA PHE A 10 5.30 -1.26 -7.04
C PHE A 10 6.17 -2.52 -7.09
N ARG A 11 6.91 -2.75 -8.18
CA ARG A 11 7.85 -3.87 -8.29
C ARG A 11 9.08 -3.75 -7.38
N SER A 12 9.49 -2.53 -7.03
CA SER A 12 10.61 -2.29 -6.11
C SER A 12 10.22 -2.36 -4.64
N LEU A 13 8.93 -2.24 -4.34
CA LEU A 13 8.43 -2.26 -2.97
C LEU A 13 8.33 -3.70 -2.50
N ASP A 14 9.27 -4.12 -1.65
CA ASP A 14 9.23 -5.44 -1.04
C ASP A 14 8.10 -5.51 0.00
N ARG A 15 7.02 -6.21 -0.38
CA ARG A 15 5.86 -6.43 0.48
C ARG A 15 6.22 -7.18 1.78
N SER A 16 7.35 -7.89 1.84
CA SER A 16 7.79 -8.62 3.04
C SER A 16 8.12 -7.72 4.23
N TYR A 17 8.39 -6.43 4.00
CA TYR A 17 8.62 -5.46 5.08
C TYR A 17 7.36 -5.10 5.86
N PHE A 18 6.18 -5.42 5.33
CA PHE A 18 4.87 -5.12 5.93
C PHE A 18 4.29 -6.30 6.71
N PHE A 19 5.11 -7.32 6.99
CA PHE A 19 4.74 -8.54 7.70
C PHE A 19 5.64 -8.82 8.89
N GLU A 20 5.08 -9.52 9.88
CA GLU A 20 5.86 -10.21 10.91
C GLU A 20 6.72 -11.34 10.32
N ARG A 21 7.75 -11.75 11.06
CA ARG A 21 8.83 -12.65 10.59
C ARG A 21 8.32 -13.97 10.02
N ASN A 22 7.32 -14.58 10.65
CA ASN A 22 6.69 -15.84 10.25
C ASN A 22 5.85 -15.72 8.96
N MET A 23 5.33 -14.52 8.68
CA MET A 23 4.45 -14.25 7.54
C MET A 23 5.19 -13.83 6.27
N LYS A 24 6.45 -13.37 6.38
CA LYS A 24 7.25 -12.89 5.24
C LYS A 24 7.33 -13.86 4.07
N ARG A 25 7.37 -15.18 4.35
CA ARG A 25 7.43 -16.23 3.30
C ARG A 25 6.22 -16.20 2.35
N PHE A 26 5.10 -15.63 2.78
CA PHE A 26 3.87 -15.54 2.00
C PHE A 26 3.73 -14.21 1.23
N ALA A 27 4.69 -13.28 1.36
CA ALA A 27 4.57 -11.93 0.83
C ALA A 27 4.37 -11.87 -0.70
N HIS A 28 4.84 -12.89 -1.42
CA HIS A 28 4.73 -13.02 -2.88
C HIS A 28 3.32 -13.40 -3.37
N LEU A 29 2.44 -13.85 -2.48
CA LEU A 29 1.10 -14.31 -2.86
C LEU A 29 0.19 -13.12 -3.20
N ASP A 30 -0.48 -13.18 -4.35
CA ASP A 30 -1.47 -12.18 -4.74
C ASP A 30 -2.83 -12.42 -4.08
N GLN A 31 -2.88 -12.28 -2.75
CA GLN A 31 -4.10 -12.41 -1.95
C GLN A 31 -4.01 -11.54 -0.68
N PRO A 32 -5.14 -11.22 -0.03
CA PRO A 32 -5.11 -10.63 1.29
C PRO A 32 -4.51 -11.62 2.30
N LEU A 33 -3.70 -11.10 3.23
CA LEU A 33 -3.05 -11.92 4.26
C LEU A 33 -3.21 -11.28 5.64
N PRO A 34 -3.28 -12.07 6.73
CA PRO A 34 -3.40 -11.52 8.07
C PRO A 34 -2.13 -10.78 8.50
N ILE A 35 -2.31 -9.68 9.22
CA ILE A 35 -1.22 -8.87 9.80
C ILE A 35 -1.35 -8.70 11.33
N GLY A 36 -2.21 -9.50 11.96
CA GLY A 36 -2.53 -9.39 13.39
C GLY A 36 -3.71 -8.46 13.67
N TYR A 37 -4.17 -8.43 14.92
CA TYR A 37 -5.26 -7.56 15.39
C TYR A 37 -6.58 -7.65 14.58
N GLY A 38 -6.86 -8.81 13.98
CA GLY A 38 -8.03 -8.99 13.11
C GLY A 38 -7.95 -8.29 11.75
N GLN A 39 -6.80 -7.70 11.41
CA GLN A 39 -6.58 -6.93 10.19
C GLN A 39 -5.89 -7.76 9.10
N THR A 40 -6.02 -7.30 7.85
CA THR A 40 -5.36 -7.90 6.69
C THR A 40 -4.57 -6.86 5.90
N ILE A 41 -3.46 -7.29 5.30
CA ILE A 41 -2.81 -6.53 4.23
C ILE A 41 -3.46 -6.91 2.91
N SER A 42 -3.88 -5.90 2.16
CA SER A 42 -4.60 -6.05 0.89
C SER A 42 -3.81 -6.83 -0.16
N GLN A 43 -4.55 -7.43 -1.10
CA GLN A 43 -4.01 -8.09 -2.29
C GLN A 43 -3.16 -7.12 -3.12
N PRO A 44 -1.94 -7.49 -3.55
CA PRO A 44 -1.04 -6.65 -4.34
C PRO A 44 -1.67 -6.07 -5.60
N SER A 45 -2.32 -6.89 -6.43
CA SER A 45 -2.95 -6.42 -7.67
C SER A 45 -4.06 -5.40 -7.41
N LEU A 46 -4.85 -5.60 -6.35
CA LEU A 46 -5.86 -4.65 -5.90
C LEU A 46 -5.23 -3.31 -5.48
N VAL A 47 -4.17 -3.32 -4.67
CA VAL A 47 -3.42 -2.11 -4.24
C VAL A 47 -2.88 -1.33 -5.44
N SER A 48 -2.31 -2.03 -6.42
CA SER A 48 -1.84 -1.40 -7.67
C SER A 48 -3.00 -0.79 -8.46
N GLU A 49 -4.13 -1.50 -8.57
CA GLU A 49 -5.29 -1.05 -9.33
C GLU A 49 -6.00 0.15 -8.68
N MET A 50 -6.21 0.11 -7.35
CA MET A 50 -6.75 1.22 -6.58
C MET A 50 -5.89 2.48 -6.77
N THR A 51 -4.56 2.34 -6.70
CA THR A 51 -3.64 3.47 -6.90
C THR A 51 -3.67 3.98 -8.34
N ARG A 52 -3.77 3.08 -9.33
CA ARG A 52 -3.90 3.43 -10.74
C ARG A 52 -5.16 4.25 -11.00
N LEU A 53 -6.30 3.80 -10.46
CA LEU A 53 -7.60 4.47 -10.62
C LEU A 53 -7.65 5.82 -9.90
N LEU A 54 -7.05 5.93 -8.71
CA LEU A 54 -6.92 7.19 -7.98
C LEU A 54 -6.07 8.23 -8.76
N ALA A 55 -5.10 7.75 -9.54
CA ALA A 55 -4.21 8.55 -10.38
C ALA A 55 -3.61 9.79 -9.68
N PRO A 56 -3.03 9.64 -8.47
CA PRO A 56 -2.54 10.79 -7.70
C PRO A 56 -1.51 11.61 -8.48
N LYS A 57 -1.47 12.91 -8.21
CA LYS A 57 -0.44 13.83 -8.73
C LYS A 57 0.51 14.19 -7.59
N LYS A 58 1.68 14.73 -7.93
CA LYS A 58 2.69 15.10 -6.93
C LYS A 58 2.13 16.14 -5.94
N GLU A 59 1.21 16.98 -6.41
CA GLU A 59 0.56 18.02 -5.64
C GLU A 59 -0.67 17.54 -4.86
N SER A 60 -1.10 16.29 -5.08
CA SER A 60 -2.27 15.71 -4.41
C SER A 60 -2.06 15.66 -2.90
N ARG A 61 -3.12 16.01 -2.18
CA ARG A 61 -3.30 15.69 -0.76
C ARG A 61 -4.16 14.45 -0.68
N VAL A 62 -3.64 13.39 -0.07
CA VAL A 62 -4.33 12.08 0.00
C VAL A 62 -4.63 11.74 1.45
N LEU A 63 -5.88 11.35 1.73
CA LEU A 63 -6.29 10.75 2.99
C LEU A 63 -6.52 9.26 2.74
N GLU A 64 -5.80 8.42 3.47
CA GLU A 64 -6.10 7.00 3.59
C GLU A 64 -6.73 6.74 4.95
N ILE A 65 -7.89 6.07 4.92
CA ILE A 65 -8.60 5.56 6.09
C ILE A 65 -8.31 4.06 6.15
N GLY A 66 -7.83 3.58 7.30
CA GLY A 66 -7.43 2.18 7.48
C GLY A 66 -5.99 1.93 7.05
N THR A 67 -5.02 2.51 7.77
CA THR A 67 -3.58 2.35 7.47
C THR A 67 -3.14 0.89 7.47
N GLY A 68 -3.71 0.06 8.35
CA GLY A 68 -3.36 -1.35 8.48
C GLY A 68 -1.85 -1.56 8.59
N SER A 69 -1.28 -2.28 7.63
CA SER A 69 0.17 -2.55 7.57
C SER A 69 1.03 -1.37 7.07
N GLY A 70 0.43 -0.37 6.42
CA GLY A 70 1.15 0.70 5.74
C GLY A 70 1.57 0.39 4.30
N TYR A 71 1.13 -0.73 3.71
CA TYR A 71 1.53 -1.12 2.35
C TYR A 71 0.98 -0.18 1.26
N GLN A 72 -0.31 0.11 1.31
CA GLN A 72 -0.97 1.07 0.40
C GLN A 72 -0.46 2.51 0.66
N THR A 73 -0.32 2.88 1.93
CA THR A 73 0.35 4.11 2.40
C THR A 73 1.69 4.35 1.70
N ALA A 74 2.58 3.35 1.68
CA ALA A 74 3.91 3.47 1.07
C ALA A 74 3.85 3.73 -0.45
N LEU A 75 2.83 3.18 -1.13
CA LEU A 75 2.54 3.48 -2.53
C LEU A 75 2.05 4.91 -2.70
N LEU A 76 1.04 5.31 -1.93
CA LEU A 76 0.44 6.64 -2.01
C LEU A 76 1.46 7.74 -1.71
N ALA A 77 2.23 7.60 -0.63
CA ALA A 77 3.29 8.54 -0.24
C ALA A 77 4.35 8.75 -1.33
N LYS A 78 4.67 7.71 -2.13
CA LYS A 78 5.60 7.87 -3.26
C LYS A 78 4.97 8.65 -4.41
N MET A 79 3.68 8.44 -4.65
CA MET A 79 2.97 9.02 -5.79
C MET A 79 2.46 10.44 -5.52
N SER A 80 2.10 10.77 -4.27
CA SER A 80 1.73 12.12 -3.81
C SER A 80 2.88 12.74 -2.99
N ALA A 81 3.58 13.72 -3.55
CA ALA A 81 4.79 14.28 -2.96
C ALA A 81 4.53 15.35 -1.88
N ASN A 82 3.32 15.92 -1.82
CA ASN A 82 3.06 17.04 -0.93
C ASN A 82 2.63 16.61 0.47
N GLN A 83 1.48 15.93 0.62
CA GLN A 83 0.96 15.57 1.95
C GLN A 83 0.09 14.31 1.88
N TYR A 84 0.39 13.37 2.77
CA TYR A 84 -0.35 12.12 2.91
C TYR A 84 -0.73 11.94 4.38
N TYR A 85 -2.00 11.64 4.62
CA TYR A 85 -2.56 11.41 5.94
C TYR A 85 -3.03 9.97 6.04
N SER A 86 -2.57 9.27 7.07
CA SER A 86 -2.97 7.91 7.38
C SER A 86 -3.73 7.90 8.70
N HIS A 87 -4.96 7.40 8.70
CA HIS A 87 -5.68 7.14 9.94
C HIS A 87 -5.70 5.63 10.20
N PRO A 88 -5.16 5.14 11.34
CA PRO A 88 -5.34 3.74 11.70
C PRO A 88 -6.83 3.47 11.88
N ASP A 89 -7.29 2.30 11.44
CA ASP A 89 -8.62 1.86 11.83
C ASP A 89 -8.66 1.70 13.36
N LYS A 90 -9.72 2.21 13.99
CA LYS A 90 -9.95 2.00 15.41
C LYS A 90 -10.09 0.49 15.68
N PRO A 91 -9.62 -0.02 16.83
CA PRO A 91 -10.05 -1.32 17.31
C PRO A 91 -11.56 -1.37 17.51
#